data_AF-A0A9P0DX10-F1
#
_entry.id   AF-A0A9P0DX10-F1
#
_cell.length_a   1.000
_cell.length_b   1.000
_cell.length_c   1.000
_cell.angle_alpha   90.00
_cell.angle_beta   90.00
_cell.angle_gamma   90.00
#
_symmetry.space_group_name_H-M   'P 1'
#
loop_
_entity.id
_entity.type
_entity.pdbx_description
1 polymer ?
#
loop_
_entity_poly.entity_id
_entity_poly.type
_entity_poly.pdbx_seq_one_letter_code
_entity_poly.pdbx_strand_id
1 'polypeptide(L)'
;MDQPLSRLTVLKVVEWGALTKQRCAFSSTIRLFSLTSWTRSDFADLRTLSPAEGLPSSVDVVICGGGVVGASVAYHLAQMGWGPRTILLEQASLGGAPTWNTIGLVGVFKPTLAQVRLCQTSMDMFRDLKELGLPTGWKQCGSLCLARTNDRMTVFRRMKSLSVSWNIDCELVTPIEAQRKCPLIAIDDLKGGLWIPGDGVGDPYTLLNSLLKVAVSKGLRVYENCSVSTVQAKNGRVDKVVTPYGEINCSAFVNTAGFWARELGARSRPPVKIPIHPVEHYHLLTVPMNIDPMMPVVRDLDGYIYFREYEGCIVAGGFEPVAKPAYENGKIPNTQADRSLPEDWDHFSVLLEQLLIRIPSVGDIRPQKLSNLPEAFSPDCKWVVGEAPEVERYYIASGMKTVGISAAGGVGKAIAELITNNKTSYDMYEIDISRFLGLHNNTKFLRERVSEVPDIYDGGTPYRVASTNTFSKPPWFNYVAAEYAACRETIGLSDYSSFTKLELWSKGDEVVKTLQYLCSNDVDVVDGSIIHTGMQNECGGYENDCSLIRLAHNQ
;
A
#
# COMPACT_ATOMS: atom_id res chain seq x y z
N MET A 1 12.64 -22.82 -56.75
CA MET A 1 13.02 -21.39 -56.86
C MET A 1 12.03 -20.63 -55.98
N ASP A 2 11.99 -20.72 -54.66
CA ASP A 2 13.03 -20.70 -53.61
C ASP A 2 14.08 -19.61 -53.79
N GLN A 3 13.77 -18.39 -53.29
CA GLN A 3 14.55 -17.75 -52.22
C GLN A 3 13.71 -16.66 -51.49
N PRO A 4 13.88 -16.48 -50.16
CA PRO A 4 13.11 -15.57 -49.32
C PRO A 4 13.83 -14.24 -49.03
N LEU A 5 13.06 -13.17 -48.82
CA LEU A 5 13.55 -11.84 -48.41
C LEU A 5 13.96 -11.84 -46.92
N SER A 6 15.29 -11.85 -46.74
CA SER A 6 16.12 -11.31 -45.66
C SER A 6 15.48 -10.94 -44.31
N ARG A 7 15.84 -11.75 -43.32
CA ARG A 7 15.86 -11.47 -41.88
C ARG A 7 16.63 -10.17 -41.57
N LEU A 8 16.01 -9.26 -40.83
CA LEU A 8 16.73 -8.23 -40.07
C LEU A 8 17.28 -8.89 -38.81
N THR A 9 18.60 -8.99 -38.76
CA THR A 9 19.36 -9.71 -37.76
C THR A 9 19.36 -8.94 -36.43
N VAL A 10 18.66 -9.46 -35.42
CA VAL A 10 18.85 -9.11 -34.01
C VAL A 10 20.18 -9.72 -33.56
N LEU A 11 21.25 -8.93 -33.60
CA LEU A 11 22.55 -9.28 -33.02
C LEU A 11 22.73 -8.47 -31.73
N LYS A 12 22.98 -9.20 -30.62
CA LYS A 12 23.25 -8.77 -29.23
C LYS A 12 22.12 -8.86 -28.20
N VAL A 13 21.46 -10.03 -28.10
CA VAL A 13 20.79 -10.45 -26.84
C VAL A 13 21.42 -11.74 -26.26
N VAL A 14 22.33 -12.39 -26.98
CA VAL A 14 22.96 -13.64 -26.55
C VAL A 14 24.40 -13.38 -26.10
N GLU A 15 24.57 -12.79 -24.91
CA GLU A 15 25.85 -12.88 -24.17
C GLU A 15 25.76 -12.51 -22.67
N TRP A 16 24.57 -12.30 -22.11
CA TRP A 16 24.41 -12.06 -20.65
C TRP A 16 24.18 -13.35 -19.85
N GLY A 17 23.56 -14.38 -20.45
CA GLY A 17 23.30 -15.66 -19.78
C GLY A 17 24.50 -16.61 -19.65
N ALA A 18 25.59 -16.38 -20.38
CA ALA A 18 26.74 -17.28 -20.44
C ALA A 18 27.92 -16.88 -19.52
N LEU A 19 27.94 -15.63 -19.03
CA LEU A 19 29.04 -15.10 -18.19
C LEU A 19 28.83 -15.27 -16.67
N THR A 20 27.70 -15.83 -16.23
CA THR A 20 27.34 -15.94 -14.78
C THR A 20 27.51 -17.35 -14.18
N LYS A 21 28.12 -18.31 -14.89
CA LYS A 21 28.43 -19.65 -14.35
C LYS A 21 29.86 -19.85 -13.86
N GLN A 22 30.56 -18.78 -13.47
CA GLN A 22 31.77 -18.89 -12.66
C GLN A 22 31.42 -18.60 -11.19
N ARG A 23 31.39 -19.66 -10.38
CA ARG A 23 31.24 -19.61 -8.93
C ARG A 23 32.29 -18.68 -8.32
N CYS A 24 31.89 -17.48 -7.92
CA CYS A 24 32.65 -16.70 -6.96
C CYS A 24 32.05 -16.93 -5.57
N ALA A 25 32.81 -17.59 -4.72
CA ALA A 25 32.56 -17.60 -3.29
C ALA A 25 32.75 -16.17 -2.75
N PHE A 26 31.66 -15.43 -2.56
CA PHE A 26 31.69 -14.14 -1.89
C PHE A 26 31.45 -14.34 -0.39
N SER A 27 32.41 -13.83 0.39
CA SER A 27 32.27 -13.63 1.84
C SER A 27 31.03 -12.77 2.12
N SER A 28 30.08 -13.34 2.85
CA SER A 28 28.95 -12.65 3.43
C SER A 28 29.47 -11.64 4.45
N THR A 29 29.49 -10.35 4.09
CA THR A 29 29.31 -9.14 4.91
C THR A 29 30.03 -7.98 4.22
N ILE A 30 29.42 -7.40 3.19
CA ILE A 30 29.76 -6.04 2.75
C ILE A 30 28.56 -5.17 3.12
N ARG A 31 28.76 -4.37 4.18
CA ARG A 31 27.82 -3.33 4.60
C ARG A 31 27.83 -2.23 3.52
N LEU A 32 26.64 -1.77 3.13
CA LEU A 32 26.47 -0.50 2.43
C LEU A 32 27.04 0.60 3.36
N PHE A 33 28.27 1.03 3.11
CA PHE A 33 28.80 2.26 3.67
C PHE A 33 28.44 3.38 2.69
N SER A 34 27.55 4.27 3.09
CA SER A 34 27.24 5.49 2.34
C SER A 34 28.17 6.63 2.78
N LEU A 35 28.27 7.65 1.94
CA LEU A 35 28.93 8.92 2.26
C LEU A 35 27.92 10.06 2.52
N THR A 36 26.62 9.82 2.37
CA THR A 36 25.56 10.85 2.52
C THR A 36 24.22 10.37 3.09
N SER A 37 24.04 9.07 3.38
CA SER A 37 22.83 8.55 4.02
C SER A 37 22.95 8.62 5.53
N TRP A 38 21.93 9.15 6.21
CA TRP A 38 21.84 9.09 7.67
C TRP A 38 21.99 7.63 8.14
N THR A 39 22.91 7.44 9.08
CA THR A 39 23.32 6.15 9.61
C THR A 39 22.60 5.86 10.93
N ARG A 40 22.69 4.62 11.42
CA ARG A 40 22.26 4.28 12.79
C ARG A 40 22.84 5.22 13.85
N SER A 41 24.03 5.78 13.62
CA SER A 41 24.64 6.71 14.59
C SER A 41 23.96 8.07 14.66
N ASP A 42 23.26 8.51 13.60
CA ASP A 42 22.58 9.81 13.61
C ASP A 42 21.29 9.81 14.44
N PHE A 43 20.79 8.62 14.74
CA PHE A 43 19.66 8.39 15.65
C PHE A 43 20.11 7.63 16.90
N ALA A 44 21.40 7.68 17.26
CA ALA A 44 21.91 7.00 18.45
C ALA A 44 21.27 7.50 19.77
N ASP A 45 20.67 8.69 19.75
CA ASP A 45 19.94 9.26 20.88
C ASP A 45 18.49 8.76 20.99
N LEU A 46 17.97 8.06 19.97
CA LEU A 46 16.69 7.38 20.05
C LEU A 46 16.81 6.19 20.99
N ARG A 47 16.34 6.35 22.23
CA ARG A 47 16.30 5.27 23.21
C ARG A 47 15.23 4.25 22.85
N THR A 48 15.66 3.08 22.37
CA THR A 48 14.84 1.85 22.36
C THR A 48 15.09 1.04 23.63
N LEU A 49 14.16 0.16 23.96
CA LEU A 49 14.21 -0.72 25.13
C LEU A 49 14.35 -2.17 24.68
N SER A 50 15.01 -2.97 25.50
CA SER A 50 14.98 -4.43 25.41
C SER A 50 13.81 -5.00 26.24
N PRO A 51 13.20 -6.12 25.83
CA PRO A 51 12.26 -6.86 26.69
C PRO A 51 12.86 -7.23 28.05
N ALA A 52 14.18 -7.37 28.14
CA ALA A 52 14.90 -7.62 29.38
C ALA A 52 14.84 -6.46 30.39
N GLU A 53 14.56 -5.22 29.93
CA GLU A 53 14.32 -4.06 30.81
C GLU A 53 12.92 -4.08 31.44
N GLY A 54 12.10 -5.08 31.11
CA GLY A 54 10.75 -5.26 31.65
C GLY A 54 9.68 -4.69 30.72
N LEU A 55 8.77 -5.57 30.28
CA LEU A 55 7.54 -5.17 29.61
C LEU A 55 6.52 -4.69 30.66
N PRO A 56 5.71 -3.66 30.36
CA PRO A 56 4.63 -3.27 31.25
C PRO A 56 3.58 -4.39 31.34
N SER A 57 3.03 -4.63 32.52
CA SER A 57 1.92 -5.57 32.71
C SER A 57 0.61 -5.09 32.09
N SER A 58 0.45 -3.76 31.93
CA SER A 58 -0.72 -3.13 31.34
C SER A 58 -0.35 -1.83 30.63
N VAL A 59 -0.99 -1.57 29.49
CA VAL A 59 -0.89 -0.31 28.72
C VAL A 59 -2.13 -0.13 27.85
N ASP A 60 -2.53 1.10 27.51
CA ASP A 60 -3.79 1.27 26.77
C ASP A 60 -3.69 0.79 25.31
N VAL A 61 -2.58 1.09 24.64
CA VAL A 61 -2.37 0.79 23.21
C VAL A 61 -1.06 0.04 22.97
N VAL A 62 -1.13 -1.05 22.20
CA VAL A 62 0.04 -1.77 21.70
C VAL A 62 0.09 -1.70 20.18
N ILE A 63 1.18 -1.15 19.63
CA ILE A 63 1.47 -1.14 18.19
C ILE A 63 2.43 -2.28 17.87
N CYS A 64 2.09 -3.12 16.89
CA CYS A 64 2.95 -4.20 16.42
C CYS A 64 3.55 -3.85 15.05
N GLY A 65 4.88 -3.75 14.99
CA GLY A 65 5.65 -3.46 13.79
C GLY A 65 6.41 -2.13 13.86
N GLY A 66 7.74 -2.19 13.83
CA GLY A 66 8.65 -1.04 13.81
C GLY A 66 8.96 -0.50 12.41
N GLY A 67 7.98 -0.57 11.51
CA GLY A 67 8.05 0.04 10.17
C GLY A 67 7.53 1.47 10.14
N VAL A 68 7.66 2.15 8.98
CA VAL A 68 7.27 3.57 8.84
C VAL A 68 5.81 3.84 9.20
N VAL A 69 4.90 2.90 8.92
CA VAL A 69 3.48 3.00 9.29
C VAL A 69 3.29 2.93 10.80
N GLY A 70 3.91 1.94 11.47
CA GLY A 70 3.84 1.80 12.93
C GLY A 70 4.42 3.01 13.65
N ALA A 71 5.53 3.56 13.15
CA ALA A 71 6.09 4.80 13.67
C ALA A 71 5.18 6.02 13.42
N SER A 72 4.48 6.08 12.29
CA SER A 72 3.52 7.15 12.04
C SER A 72 2.31 7.07 12.98
N VAL A 73 1.77 5.88 13.24
CA VAL A 73 0.73 5.68 14.27
C VAL A 73 1.23 6.13 15.64
N ALA A 74 2.44 5.71 16.02
CA ALA A 74 3.10 6.10 17.26
C ALA A 74 3.27 7.62 17.38
N TYR A 75 3.72 8.28 16.30
CA TYR A 75 3.86 9.72 16.21
C TYR A 75 2.52 10.44 16.43
N HIS A 76 1.47 10.06 15.71
CA HIS A 76 0.18 10.74 15.81
C HIS A 76 -0.49 10.51 17.17
N LEU A 77 -0.44 9.30 17.72
CA LEU A 77 -0.91 9.04 19.10
C LEU A 77 -0.15 9.89 20.12
N ALA A 78 1.17 9.98 19.99
CA ALA A 78 1.98 10.81 20.85
C ALA A 78 1.64 12.31 20.74
N GLN A 79 1.39 12.81 19.52
CA GLN A 79 0.93 14.18 19.29
C GLN A 79 -0.44 14.46 19.92
N MET A 80 -1.32 13.45 19.94
CA MET A 80 -2.63 13.50 20.60
C MET A 80 -2.54 13.29 22.14
N GLY A 81 -1.34 13.19 22.72
CA GLY A 81 -1.14 13.04 24.17
C GLY A 81 -1.20 11.59 24.69
N TRP A 82 -1.29 10.60 23.80
CA TRP A 82 -1.35 9.17 24.15
C TRP A 82 0.02 8.50 24.25
N GLY A 83 1.12 9.25 24.10
CA GLY A 83 2.49 8.72 24.17
C GLY A 83 2.75 7.84 25.40
N PRO A 84 2.55 8.33 26.64
CA PRO A 84 2.80 7.54 27.86
C PRO A 84 1.92 6.27 28.00
N ARG A 85 0.83 6.21 27.23
CA ARG A 85 -0.18 5.14 27.22
C ARG A 85 -0.01 4.17 26.05
N THR A 86 1.10 4.29 25.31
CA THR A 86 1.34 3.53 24.08
C THR A 86 2.72 2.89 24.12
N ILE A 87 2.81 1.63 23.68
CA ILE A 87 4.08 0.99 23.37
C ILE A 87 4.11 0.50 21.91
N LEU A 88 5.30 0.45 21.33
CA LEU A 88 5.56 -0.18 20.05
C LEU A 88 6.45 -1.42 20.26
N LEU A 89 6.08 -2.54 19.65
CA LEU A 89 6.82 -3.80 19.67
C LEU A 89 7.33 -4.14 18.26
N GLU A 90 8.64 -4.30 18.11
CA GLU A 90 9.30 -4.75 16.88
C GLU A 90 10.03 -6.07 17.13
N GLN A 91 9.76 -7.07 16.27
CA GLN A 91 10.27 -8.43 16.43
C GLN A 91 11.79 -8.56 16.26
N ALA A 92 12.43 -7.65 15.52
CA ALA A 92 13.86 -7.62 15.30
C ALA A 92 14.39 -6.20 15.56
N SER A 93 14.84 -5.50 14.52
CA SER A 93 15.26 -4.09 14.61
C SER A 93 14.33 -3.16 13.84
N LEU A 94 14.23 -1.92 14.30
CA LEU A 94 13.46 -0.86 13.67
C LEU A 94 13.84 -0.71 12.20
N GLY A 95 12.82 -0.68 11.35
CA GLY A 95 12.98 -0.60 9.91
C GLY A 95 13.53 -1.88 9.27
N GLY A 96 13.80 -2.96 10.01
CA GLY A 96 14.48 -4.18 9.52
C GLY A 96 13.67 -5.06 8.55
N ALA A 97 12.46 -4.64 8.15
CA ALA A 97 11.63 -5.28 7.12
C ALA A 97 11.72 -4.48 5.79
N PRO A 98 10.98 -4.75 4.69
CA PRO A 98 11.28 -4.18 3.37
C PRO A 98 11.37 -2.64 3.35
N THR A 99 10.78 -1.96 4.36
CA THR A 99 11.05 -0.56 4.73
C THR A 99 12.51 -0.11 4.56
N TRP A 100 13.55 -0.87 4.97
CA TRP A 100 14.95 -0.42 4.84
C TRP A 100 15.50 -0.44 3.41
N ASN A 101 14.81 -1.09 2.46
CA ASN A 101 15.27 -1.25 1.07
C ASN A 101 14.23 -0.83 0.02
N THR A 102 13.18 -0.11 0.41
CA THR A 102 12.26 0.45 -0.60
C THR A 102 12.96 1.55 -1.39
N ILE A 103 12.56 1.76 -2.65
CA ILE A 103 13.06 2.86 -3.48
C ILE A 103 12.62 4.24 -2.96
N GLY A 104 11.68 4.28 -2.00
CA GLY A 104 11.33 5.51 -1.30
C GLY A 104 10.53 6.48 -2.15
N LEU A 105 9.71 6.00 -3.08
CA LEU A 105 8.91 6.86 -3.95
C LEU A 105 7.81 7.56 -3.15
N VAL A 106 7.75 8.88 -3.26
CA VAL A 106 6.77 9.72 -2.58
C VAL A 106 5.90 10.42 -3.62
N GLY A 107 4.71 9.87 -3.87
CA GLY A 107 3.78 10.43 -4.85
C GLY A 107 2.38 10.65 -4.30
N VAL A 108 1.79 11.82 -4.57
CA VAL A 108 0.47 12.22 -4.06
C VAL A 108 -0.68 11.62 -4.86
N PHE A 109 -0.52 11.48 -6.18
CA PHE A 109 -1.61 10.98 -7.04
C PHE A 109 -1.94 9.52 -6.70
N LYS A 110 -3.23 9.20 -6.51
CA LYS A 110 -3.74 7.86 -6.18
C LYS A 110 -5.05 7.60 -6.94
N PRO A 111 -5.50 6.34 -7.05
CA PRO A 111 -6.73 6.02 -7.79
C PRO A 111 -7.99 6.70 -7.25
N THR A 112 -8.00 7.10 -5.97
CA THR A 112 -9.20 7.60 -5.29
C THR A 112 -8.88 8.82 -4.44
N LEU A 113 -9.88 9.69 -4.23
CA LEU A 113 -9.72 10.94 -3.48
C LEU A 113 -9.31 10.67 -2.02
N ALA A 114 -9.87 9.64 -1.39
CA ALA A 114 -9.51 9.23 -0.04
C ALA A 114 -8.00 8.97 0.10
N GLN A 115 -7.44 8.17 -0.82
CA GLN A 115 -6.02 7.87 -0.83
C GLN A 115 -5.16 9.11 -1.13
N VAL A 116 -5.62 9.99 -2.02
CA VAL A 116 -4.98 11.28 -2.29
C VAL A 116 -4.90 12.14 -1.02
N ARG A 117 -6.00 12.27 -0.27
CA ARG A 117 -6.04 13.07 0.97
C ARG A 117 -5.10 12.53 2.04
N LEU A 118 -5.02 11.20 2.17
CA LEU A 118 -4.06 10.55 3.07
C LEU A 118 -2.62 10.87 2.65
N CYS A 119 -2.30 10.80 1.35
CA CYS A 119 -0.96 11.16 0.86
C CYS A 119 -0.64 12.66 0.98
N GLN A 120 -1.60 13.55 0.78
CA GLN A 120 -1.43 14.99 1.05
C GLN A 120 -1.08 15.23 2.52
N THR A 121 -1.77 14.55 3.45
CA THR A 121 -1.45 14.61 4.89
C THR A 121 -0.04 14.12 5.19
N SER A 122 0.43 13.05 4.52
CA SER A 122 1.82 12.60 4.66
C SER A 122 2.82 13.67 4.23
N MET A 123 2.54 14.39 3.13
CA MET A 123 3.41 15.48 2.67
C MET A 123 3.43 16.64 3.66
N ASP A 124 2.29 17.00 4.25
CA ASP A 124 2.22 18.03 5.30
C ASP A 124 3.05 17.61 6.52
N MET A 125 2.93 16.35 6.96
CA MET A 125 3.75 15.80 8.04
C MET A 125 5.25 15.88 7.74
N PHE A 126 5.69 15.65 6.49
CA PHE A 126 7.11 15.79 6.13
C PHE A 126 7.59 17.24 6.22
N ARG A 127 6.74 18.21 5.91
CA ARG A 127 7.04 19.64 6.08
C ARG A 127 7.15 20.00 7.55
N ASP A 128 6.17 19.57 8.36
CA ASP A 128 6.16 19.80 9.81
C ASP A 128 7.42 19.25 10.49
N LEU A 129 7.84 18.02 10.14
CA LEU A 129 9.08 17.43 10.67
C LEU A 129 10.32 18.24 10.27
N LYS A 130 10.36 18.75 9.04
CA LYS A 130 11.47 19.59 8.57
C LYS A 130 11.51 20.93 9.29
N GLU A 131 10.36 21.54 9.58
CA GLU A 131 10.25 22.77 10.38
C GLU A 131 10.72 22.56 11.83
N LEU A 132 10.52 21.36 12.38
CA LEU A 132 11.08 20.95 13.67
C LEU A 132 12.60 20.66 13.62
N GLY A 133 13.24 20.83 12.46
CA GLY A 133 14.67 20.56 12.26
C GLY A 133 15.01 19.06 12.24
N LEU A 134 14.02 18.18 12.08
CA LEU A 134 14.24 16.74 12.00
C LEU A 134 14.48 16.30 10.55
N PRO A 135 15.45 15.38 10.33
CA PRO A 135 15.70 14.88 8.99
C PRO A 135 14.53 13.99 8.55
N THR A 136 14.04 14.17 7.32
CA THR A 136 12.97 13.31 6.76
C THR A 136 13.45 12.45 5.61
N GLY A 137 14.63 12.76 5.06
CA GLY A 137 15.13 12.18 3.82
C GLY A 137 14.30 12.56 2.58
N TRP A 138 13.28 13.41 2.74
CA TRP A 138 12.38 13.81 1.65
C TRP A 138 13.05 14.84 0.72
N LYS A 139 13.09 14.50 -0.56
CA LYS A 139 13.51 15.35 -1.66
C LYS A 139 12.35 15.51 -2.63
N GLN A 140 11.86 16.74 -2.78
CA GLN A 140 10.80 17.07 -3.74
C GLN A 140 11.39 17.27 -5.15
N CYS A 141 11.81 16.18 -5.79
CA CYS A 141 12.36 16.19 -7.16
C CYS A 141 11.31 16.09 -8.27
N GLY A 142 10.03 15.93 -7.91
CA GLY A 142 8.92 15.72 -8.83
C GLY A 142 8.86 14.30 -9.41
N SER A 143 7.75 13.99 -10.06
CA SER A 143 7.53 12.75 -10.80
C SER A 143 7.14 13.04 -12.25
N LEU A 144 7.76 12.32 -13.18
CA LEU A 144 7.50 12.34 -14.61
C LEU A 144 6.91 10.99 -15.03
N CYS A 145 5.61 10.96 -15.28
CA CYS A 145 4.93 9.79 -15.84
C CYS A 145 4.92 9.87 -17.37
N LEU A 146 5.21 8.77 -18.04
CA LEU A 146 5.46 8.76 -19.48
C LEU A 146 4.37 7.98 -20.23
N ALA A 147 4.06 8.42 -21.44
CA ALA A 147 3.09 7.79 -22.31
C ALA A 147 3.72 7.38 -23.64
N ARG A 148 3.73 6.08 -23.93
CA ARG A 148 4.11 5.51 -25.22
C ARG A 148 2.90 5.42 -26.17
N THR A 149 1.70 5.42 -25.61
CA THR A 149 0.43 5.28 -26.34
C THR A 149 -0.48 6.50 -26.22
N ASN A 150 -1.39 6.68 -27.19
CA ASN A 150 -2.44 7.70 -27.12
C ASN A 150 -3.48 7.39 -26.02
N ASP A 151 -3.66 6.11 -25.73
CA ASP A 151 -4.50 5.60 -24.65
C ASP A 151 -3.95 6.06 -23.29
N ARG A 152 -2.65 5.92 -23.07
CA ARG A 152 -1.98 6.47 -21.88
C ARG A 152 -2.11 7.99 -21.78
N MET A 153 -1.99 8.71 -22.90
CA MET A 153 -2.25 10.17 -22.92
C MET A 153 -3.70 10.51 -22.53
N THR A 154 -4.67 9.65 -22.86
CA THR A 154 -6.07 9.83 -22.42
C THR A 154 -6.21 9.65 -20.91
N VAL A 155 -5.52 8.67 -20.32
CA VAL A 155 -5.42 8.52 -18.86
C VAL A 155 -4.82 9.77 -18.23
N PHE A 156 -3.73 10.31 -18.76
CA PHE A 156 -3.10 11.52 -18.23
C PHE A 156 -3.97 12.77 -18.35
N ARG A 157 -4.75 12.92 -19.44
CA ARG A 157 -5.74 13.99 -19.54
C ARG A 157 -6.81 13.87 -18.45
N ARG A 158 -7.32 12.66 -18.19
CA ARG A 158 -8.25 12.40 -17.09
C ARG A 158 -7.63 12.73 -15.73
N MET A 159 -6.38 12.32 -15.50
CA MET A 159 -5.65 12.67 -14.28
C MET A 159 -5.50 14.19 -14.13
N LYS A 160 -5.16 14.91 -15.20
CA LYS A 160 -5.10 16.39 -15.19
C LYS A 160 -6.45 17.03 -14.86
N SER A 161 -7.55 16.51 -15.40
CA SER A 161 -8.89 16.99 -15.04
C SER A 161 -9.23 16.75 -13.57
N LEU A 162 -8.91 15.56 -13.04
CA LEU A 162 -9.11 15.23 -11.63
C LEU A 162 -8.23 16.08 -10.70
N SER A 163 -7.00 16.38 -11.12
CA SER A 163 -6.03 17.16 -10.34
C SER A 163 -6.58 18.53 -9.92
N VAL A 164 -7.38 19.18 -10.78
CA VAL A 164 -8.04 20.45 -10.47
C VAL A 164 -8.99 20.30 -9.29
N SER A 165 -9.85 19.28 -9.30
CA SER A 165 -10.80 19.02 -8.21
C SER A 165 -10.13 18.55 -6.91
N TRP A 166 -8.97 17.92 -7.02
CA TRP A 166 -8.23 17.35 -5.88
C TRP A 166 -7.12 18.26 -5.35
N ASN A 167 -6.95 19.44 -5.96
CA ASN A 167 -5.90 20.40 -5.65
C ASN A 167 -4.49 19.79 -5.73
N ILE A 168 -4.21 19.10 -6.84
CA ILE A 168 -2.88 18.56 -7.17
C ILE A 168 -2.34 19.33 -8.38
N ASP A 169 -1.15 19.91 -8.23
CA ASP A 169 -0.44 20.50 -9.35
C ASP A 169 0.16 19.42 -10.25
N CYS A 170 -0.18 19.49 -11.53
CA CYS A 170 0.40 18.62 -12.56
C CYS A 170 0.23 19.23 -13.95
N GLU A 171 1.10 18.88 -14.88
CA GLU A 171 1.12 19.43 -16.24
C GLU A 171 1.28 18.33 -17.27
N LEU A 172 0.50 18.39 -18.36
CA LEU A 172 0.77 17.55 -19.52
C LEU A 172 2.01 18.09 -20.22
N VAL A 173 2.91 17.19 -20.60
CA VAL A 173 4.18 17.55 -21.26
C VAL A 173 4.32 16.82 -22.59
N THR A 174 4.92 17.50 -23.55
CA THR A 174 5.38 16.91 -24.81
C THR A 174 6.63 16.03 -24.58
N PRO A 175 6.98 15.13 -25.52
CA PRO A 175 8.21 14.35 -25.42
C PRO A 175 9.49 15.19 -25.22
N ILE A 176 9.58 16.34 -25.91
CA ILE A 176 10.73 17.24 -25.79
C ILE A 176 10.78 17.89 -24.39
N GLU A 177 9.63 18.31 -23.85
CA GLU A 177 9.56 18.85 -22.49
C GLU A 177 9.88 17.78 -21.43
N ALA A 178 9.46 16.53 -21.65
CA ALA A 178 9.82 15.40 -20.80
C ALA A 178 11.35 15.17 -20.79
N GLN A 179 12.00 15.20 -21.96
CA GLN A 179 13.47 15.08 -22.06
C GLN A 179 14.20 16.25 -21.40
N ARG A 180 13.67 17.48 -21.51
CA ARG A 180 14.26 18.63 -20.79
C ARG A 180 14.25 18.44 -19.28
N LYS A 181 13.22 17.78 -18.74
CA LYS A 181 13.11 17.47 -17.29
C LYS A 181 14.00 16.30 -16.87
N CYS A 182 14.22 15.32 -17.74
CA CYS A 182 15.14 14.21 -17.50
C CYS A 182 15.95 13.92 -18.78
N PRO A 183 17.15 14.49 -18.96
CA PRO A 183 17.91 14.34 -20.20
C PRO A 183 18.32 12.90 -20.55
N LEU A 184 18.28 11.99 -19.57
CA LEU A 184 18.68 10.59 -19.75
C LEU A 184 17.65 9.75 -20.52
N ILE A 185 16.40 10.21 -20.64
CA ILE A 185 15.36 9.40 -21.26
C ILE A 185 15.40 9.48 -22.78
N ALA A 186 15.34 8.32 -23.42
CA ALA A 186 14.96 8.22 -24.83
C ALA A 186 13.49 8.63 -24.99
N ILE A 187 13.16 9.35 -26.07
CA ILE A 187 11.83 9.93 -26.27
C ILE A 187 11.17 9.57 -27.60
N ASP A 188 11.84 8.81 -28.47
CA ASP A 188 11.43 8.58 -29.86
C ASP A 188 10.07 7.89 -29.99
N ASP A 189 9.72 7.03 -29.02
CA ASP A 189 8.48 6.27 -28.99
C ASP A 189 7.36 6.96 -28.19
N LEU A 190 7.61 8.14 -27.60
CA LEU A 190 6.65 8.79 -26.71
C LEU A 190 5.61 9.64 -27.43
N LYS A 191 4.41 9.63 -26.87
CA LYS A 191 3.33 10.58 -27.21
C LYS A 191 3.33 11.79 -26.29
N GLY A 192 3.88 11.66 -25.09
CA GLY A 192 3.97 12.74 -24.10
C GLY A 192 4.13 12.20 -22.68
N GLY A 193 3.75 13.00 -21.70
CA GLY A 193 3.79 12.62 -20.30
C GLY A 193 2.94 13.50 -19.40
N LEU A 194 2.99 13.19 -18.10
CA LEU A 194 2.41 13.97 -17.02
C LEU A 194 3.51 14.30 -16.00
N TRP A 195 3.73 15.59 -15.79
CA TRP A 195 4.66 16.13 -14.80
C TRP A 195 3.93 16.46 -13.50
N ILE A 196 4.46 16.02 -12.36
CA ILE A 196 3.90 16.25 -11.03
C ILE A 196 5.01 16.83 -10.13
N PRO A 197 5.14 18.16 -10.00
CA PRO A 197 6.23 18.79 -9.26
C PRO A 197 6.16 18.60 -7.73
N GLY A 198 4.97 18.29 -7.20
CA GLY A 198 4.75 18.03 -5.77
C GLY A 198 5.33 16.71 -5.27
N ASP A 199 5.63 15.79 -6.18
CA ASP A 199 6.12 14.45 -5.86
C ASP A 199 7.63 14.44 -5.60
N GLY A 200 8.16 13.28 -5.25
CA GLY A 200 9.60 13.09 -5.10
C GLY A 200 9.97 11.75 -4.48
N VAL A 201 11.00 11.77 -3.65
CA VAL A 201 11.56 10.59 -3.00
C VAL A 201 11.80 10.88 -1.52
N GLY A 202 11.86 9.84 -0.70
CA GLY A 202 12.10 9.94 0.73
C GLY A 202 12.87 8.72 1.22
N ASP A 203 13.74 8.91 2.20
CA ASP A 203 14.39 7.79 2.87
C ASP A 203 13.48 7.25 4.00
N PRO A 204 12.89 6.04 3.83
CA PRO A 204 11.99 5.47 4.81
C PRO A 204 12.64 5.24 6.17
N TYR A 205 13.95 4.97 6.21
CA TYR A 205 14.68 4.75 7.47
C TYR A 205 14.83 6.06 8.26
N THR A 206 15.27 7.13 7.60
CA THR A 206 15.36 8.47 8.20
C THR A 206 14.00 8.94 8.71
N LEU A 207 12.95 8.83 7.89
CA LEU A 207 11.60 9.23 8.27
C LEU A 207 11.09 8.44 9.49
N LEU A 208 11.23 7.11 9.47
CA LEU A 208 10.87 6.22 10.57
C LEU A 208 11.46 6.69 11.91
N ASN A 209 12.78 6.91 11.94
CA ASN A 209 13.46 7.27 13.17
C ASN A 209 13.09 8.68 13.66
N SER A 210 12.90 9.64 12.75
CA SER A 210 12.44 10.99 13.11
C SER A 210 11.04 10.98 13.71
N LEU A 211 10.12 10.17 13.19
CA LEU A 211 8.79 9.98 13.76
C LEU A 211 8.87 9.39 15.18
N LEU A 212 9.67 8.33 15.36
CA LEU A 212 9.84 7.69 16.66
C LEU A 212 10.54 8.60 17.67
N LYS A 213 11.47 9.44 17.25
CA LYS A 213 12.14 10.42 18.13
C LYS A 213 11.14 11.36 18.79
N VAL A 214 10.20 11.90 18.00
CA VAL A 214 9.12 12.75 18.53
C VAL A 214 8.15 11.94 19.41
N ALA A 215 7.84 10.71 19.01
CA ALA A 215 6.95 9.86 19.80
C ALA A 215 7.54 9.53 21.19
N VAL A 216 8.82 9.14 21.23
CA VAL A 216 9.57 8.81 22.45
C VAL A 216 9.77 10.04 23.33
N SER A 217 10.06 11.21 22.75
CA SER A 217 10.15 12.46 23.54
C SER A 217 8.83 12.85 24.21
N LYS A 218 7.70 12.30 23.74
CA LYS A 218 6.37 12.47 24.29
C LYS A 218 5.91 11.27 25.14
N GLY A 219 6.84 10.39 25.54
CA GLY A 219 6.61 9.31 26.52
C GLY A 219 6.26 7.95 25.93
N LEU A 220 6.22 7.79 24.61
CA LEU A 220 6.03 6.47 23.98
C LEU A 220 7.26 5.59 24.22
N ARG A 221 7.04 4.29 24.49
CA ARG A 221 8.11 3.31 24.68
C ARG A 221 8.20 2.37 23.48
N VAL A 222 9.41 2.16 22.97
CA VAL A 222 9.67 1.29 21.83
C VAL A 222 10.51 0.10 22.30
N TYR A 223 10.05 -1.12 22.02
CA TYR A 223 10.75 -2.36 22.34
C TYR A 223 11.16 -3.08 21.05
N GLU A 224 12.46 -3.27 20.86
CA GLU A 224 13.03 -4.09 19.78
C GLU A 224 13.25 -5.54 20.26
N ASN A 225 13.48 -6.47 19.34
CA ASN A 225 13.60 -7.91 19.63
C ASN A 225 12.41 -8.48 20.41
N CYS A 226 11.22 -7.90 20.24
CA CYS A 226 9.99 -8.26 20.92
C CYS A 226 8.91 -8.62 19.90
N SER A 227 8.73 -9.92 19.63
CA SER A 227 7.68 -10.38 18.73
C SER A 227 6.33 -10.49 19.44
N VAL A 228 5.26 -10.30 18.68
CA VAL A 228 3.90 -10.60 19.13
C VAL A 228 3.52 -12.00 18.65
N SER A 229 3.17 -12.86 19.60
CA SER A 229 2.77 -14.25 19.34
C SER A 229 1.30 -14.35 18.99
N THR A 230 0.43 -13.70 19.77
CA THR A 230 -1.01 -13.67 19.56
C THR A 230 -1.65 -12.47 20.27
N VAL A 231 -2.86 -12.13 19.85
CA VAL A 231 -3.72 -11.13 20.50
C VAL A 231 -4.97 -11.87 20.95
N GLN A 232 -5.36 -11.69 22.20
CA GLN A 232 -6.53 -12.32 22.78
C GLN A 232 -7.60 -11.27 23.06
N ALA A 233 -8.83 -11.63 22.73
CA ALA A 233 -10.02 -10.83 22.99
C ALA A 233 -10.83 -11.43 24.15
N LYS A 234 -11.52 -10.55 24.88
CA LYS A 234 -12.50 -10.89 25.91
C LYS A 234 -13.77 -10.11 25.61
N ASN A 235 -14.92 -10.80 25.61
CA ASN A 235 -16.22 -10.20 25.27
C ASN A 235 -16.23 -9.48 23.91
N GLY A 236 -15.53 -10.01 22.92
CA GLY A 236 -15.47 -9.44 21.56
C GLY A 236 -14.51 -8.25 21.40
N ARG A 237 -13.80 -7.83 22.44
CA ARG A 237 -12.86 -6.69 22.42
C ARG A 237 -11.44 -7.13 22.77
N VAL A 238 -10.42 -6.45 22.25
CA VAL A 238 -9.02 -6.66 22.65
C VAL A 238 -8.88 -6.60 24.18
N ASP A 239 -8.18 -7.60 24.75
CA ASP A 239 -7.92 -7.73 26.19
C ASP A 239 -6.42 -7.75 26.49
N LYS A 240 -5.64 -8.53 25.72
CA LYS A 240 -4.20 -8.66 25.94
C LYS A 240 -3.41 -9.06 24.70
N VAL A 241 -2.13 -8.73 24.73
CA VAL A 241 -1.11 -9.15 23.76
C VAL A 241 -0.15 -10.13 24.43
N VAL A 242 0.07 -11.27 23.79
CA VAL A 242 1.01 -12.31 24.27
C VAL A 242 2.31 -12.19 23.50
N THR A 243 3.42 -12.09 24.23
CA THR A 243 4.78 -12.08 23.69
C THR A 243 5.57 -13.27 24.27
N PRO A 244 6.73 -13.64 23.70
CA PRO A 244 7.63 -14.62 24.32
C PRO A 244 8.13 -14.23 25.71
N TYR A 245 7.99 -12.97 26.10
CA TYR A 245 8.50 -12.41 27.35
C TYR A 245 7.41 -12.16 28.40
N GLY A 246 6.16 -12.51 28.09
CA GLY A 246 5.01 -12.32 28.99
C GLY A 246 3.79 -11.73 28.29
N GLU A 247 2.72 -11.58 29.07
CA GLU A 247 1.45 -11.00 28.65
C GLU A 247 1.38 -9.52 29.02
N ILE A 248 0.78 -8.72 28.13
CA ILE A 248 0.54 -7.29 28.32
C ILE A 248 -0.96 -7.06 28.18
N ASN A 249 -1.63 -6.64 29.25
CA ASN A 249 -3.04 -6.23 29.16
C ASN A 249 -3.15 -4.92 28.37
N CYS A 250 -4.09 -4.84 27.44
CA CYS A 250 -4.32 -3.62 26.67
C CYS A 250 -5.74 -3.46 26.15
N SER A 251 -6.14 -2.20 25.96
CA SER A 251 -7.48 -1.84 25.49
C SER A 251 -7.60 -1.72 23.97
N ALA A 252 -6.47 -1.61 23.27
CA ALA A 252 -6.39 -1.48 21.82
C ALA A 252 -5.09 -2.08 21.27
N PHE A 253 -5.18 -2.67 20.09
CA PHE A 253 -4.05 -3.26 19.38
C PHE A 253 -3.99 -2.74 17.95
N VAL A 254 -2.80 -2.43 17.44
CA VAL A 254 -2.60 -1.97 16.06
C VAL A 254 -1.65 -2.90 15.33
N ASN A 255 -2.15 -3.61 14.32
CA ASN A 255 -1.38 -4.51 13.47
C ASN A 255 -0.79 -3.75 12.28
N THR A 256 0.47 -3.32 12.42
CA THR A 256 1.29 -2.71 11.36
C THR A 256 2.44 -3.62 10.92
N ALA A 257 2.28 -4.94 11.13
CA ALA A 257 3.34 -5.93 10.97
C ALA A 257 3.66 -6.28 9.50
N GLY A 258 3.49 -5.35 8.55
CA GLY A 258 3.79 -5.56 7.13
C GLY A 258 3.22 -6.88 6.58
N PHE A 259 4.04 -7.66 5.87
CA PHE A 259 3.60 -8.96 5.33
C PHE A 259 3.35 -10.05 6.39
N TRP A 260 3.77 -9.85 7.65
CA TRP A 260 3.42 -10.76 8.76
C TRP A 260 2.02 -10.50 9.32
N ALA A 261 1.37 -9.39 8.95
CA ALA A 261 0.09 -8.99 9.56
C ALA A 261 -0.97 -10.09 9.45
N ARG A 262 -1.04 -10.79 8.29
CA ARG A 262 -1.95 -11.92 8.08
C ARG A 262 -1.69 -13.08 9.02
N GLU A 263 -0.43 -13.49 9.19
CA GLU A 263 -0.08 -14.61 10.07
C GLU A 263 -0.42 -14.28 11.53
N LEU A 264 -0.15 -13.03 11.94
CA LEU A 264 -0.55 -12.57 13.27
C LEU A 264 -2.08 -12.57 13.44
N GLY A 265 -2.83 -12.06 12.47
CA GLY A 265 -4.30 -12.08 12.49
C GLY A 265 -4.87 -13.49 12.58
N ALA A 266 -4.31 -14.45 11.83
CA ALA A 266 -4.71 -15.86 11.90
C ALA A 266 -4.41 -16.52 13.25
N ARG A 267 -3.37 -16.07 13.96
CA ARG A 267 -2.99 -16.56 15.30
C ARG A 267 -3.77 -15.88 16.42
N SER A 268 -4.43 -14.75 16.18
CA SER A 268 -5.29 -14.07 17.15
C SER A 268 -6.47 -14.95 17.61
N ARG A 269 -7.06 -14.59 18.75
CA ARG A 269 -8.18 -15.29 19.37
C ARG A 269 -9.31 -14.29 19.69
N PRO A 270 -10.41 -14.26 18.92
CA PRO A 270 -10.65 -15.03 17.68
C PRO A 270 -9.71 -14.61 16.53
N PRO A 271 -9.59 -15.42 15.46
CA PRO A 271 -8.80 -15.05 14.28
C PRO A 271 -9.35 -13.79 13.61
N VAL A 272 -8.45 -12.90 13.20
CA VAL A 272 -8.77 -11.67 12.44
C VAL A 272 -8.36 -11.87 10.98
N LYS A 273 -9.26 -11.54 10.05
CA LYS A 273 -8.97 -11.64 8.61
C LYS A 273 -8.14 -10.45 8.16
N ILE A 274 -7.01 -10.71 7.50
CA ILE A 274 -6.16 -9.67 6.90
C ILE A 274 -5.69 -10.22 5.55
N PRO A 275 -6.45 -10.01 4.47
CA PRO A 275 -6.22 -10.66 3.18
C PRO A 275 -5.08 -9.97 2.43
N ILE A 276 -3.86 -10.33 2.80
CA ILE A 276 -2.63 -9.89 2.13
C ILE A 276 -1.71 -11.08 1.85
N HIS A 277 -0.90 -10.98 0.81
CA HIS A 277 0.14 -11.94 0.49
C HIS A 277 1.42 -11.22 0.03
N PRO A 278 2.60 -11.66 0.48
CA PRO A 278 3.85 -11.11 0.00
C PRO A 278 4.15 -11.53 -1.45
N VAL A 279 4.71 -10.62 -2.23
CA VAL A 279 5.09 -10.76 -3.64
C VAL A 279 6.55 -10.35 -3.78
N GLU A 280 7.32 -11.07 -4.59
CA GLU A 280 8.70 -10.72 -4.93
C GLU A 280 8.73 -9.38 -5.69
N HIS A 281 9.63 -8.48 -5.29
CA HIS A 281 9.75 -7.15 -5.89
C HIS A 281 11.21 -6.77 -6.08
N TYR A 282 11.55 -6.33 -7.30
CA TYR A 282 12.93 -6.26 -7.77
C TYR A 282 13.44 -4.84 -7.96
N HIS A 283 14.68 -4.61 -7.51
CA HIS A 283 15.37 -3.34 -7.65
C HIS A 283 16.78 -3.53 -8.21
N LEU A 284 17.05 -2.93 -9.37
CA LEU A 284 18.37 -2.87 -9.98
C LEU A 284 19.07 -1.59 -9.53
N LEU A 285 20.29 -1.73 -9.00
CA LEU A 285 21.18 -0.62 -8.71
C LEU A 285 22.31 -0.59 -9.73
N THR A 286 22.50 0.54 -10.41
CA THR A 286 23.62 0.74 -11.32
C THR A 286 24.90 1.12 -10.56
N VAL A 287 26.03 1.14 -11.26
CA VAL A 287 27.22 1.87 -10.79
C VAL A 287 26.95 3.38 -10.74
N PRO A 288 27.77 4.17 -9.99
CA PRO A 288 27.67 5.62 -10.01
C PRO A 288 27.80 6.20 -11.41
N MET A 289 26.93 7.15 -11.72
CA MET A 289 26.81 7.88 -12.97
C MET A 289 26.83 9.38 -12.67
N ASN A 290 27.21 10.19 -13.65
CA ASN A 290 27.14 11.64 -13.53
C ASN A 290 25.70 12.12 -13.80
N ILE A 291 24.83 12.05 -12.79
CA ILE A 291 23.41 12.38 -12.87
C ILE A 291 23.03 13.45 -11.85
N ASP A 292 22.01 14.24 -12.17
CA ASP A 292 21.50 15.29 -11.28
C ASP A 292 20.89 14.68 -10.00
N PRO A 293 21.35 15.07 -8.80
CA PRO A 293 20.74 14.64 -7.53
C PRO A 293 19.25 15.02 -7.35
N MET A 294 18.76 15.95 -8.15
CA MET A 294 17.35 16.35 -8.22
C MET A 294 16.64 15.83 -9.47
N MET A 295 17.21 14.83 -10.15
CA MET A 295 16.54 14.12 -11.23
C MET A 295 15.16 13.63 -10.74
N PRO A 296 14.09 13.89 -11.50
CA PRO A 296 12.76 13.47 -11.10
C PRO A 296 12.66 11.95 -11.03
N VAL A 297 11.69 11.46 -10.26
CA VAL A 297 11.24 10.08 -10.39
C VAL A 297 10.63 9.93 -11.78
N VAL A 298 11.07 8.94 -12.52
CA VAL A 298 10.52 8.66 -13.86
C VAL A 298 9.72 7.37 -13.79
N ARG A 299 8.50 7.39 -14.34
CA ARG A 299 7.60 6.24 -14.39
C ARG A 299 7.18 5.99 -15.83
N ASP A 300 7.56 4.84 -16.37
CA ASP A 300 7.16 4.38 -17.69
C ASP A 300 6.11 3.28 -17.54
N LEU A 301 4.85 3.71 -17.48
CA LEU A 301 3.73 2.85 -17.10
C LEU A 301 3.38 1.85 -18.20
N ASP A 302 3.71 2.17 -19.45
CA ASP A 302 3.52 1.27 -20.59
C ASP A 302 4.67 0.24 -20.69
N GLY A 303 5.82 0.55 -20.09
CA GLY A 303 6.97 -0.35 -19.96
C GLY A 303 7.10 -1.00 -18.57
N TYR A 304 6.12 -0.85 -17.70
CA TYR A 304 6.09 -1.46 -16.36
C TYR A 304 7.22 -1.06 -15.41
N ILE A 305 7.98 -0.01 -15.70
CA ILE A 305 9.18 0.36 -14.95
C ILE A 305 9.06 1.74 -14.30
N TYR A 306 9.87 1.94 -13.28
CA TYR A 306 10.16 3.24 -12.71
C TYR A 306 11.63 3.30 -12.28
N PHE A 307 12.18 4.50 -12.21
CA PHE A 307 13.54 4.71 -11.73
C PHE A 307 13.74 6.12 -11.18
N ARG A 308 14.82 6.29 -10.43
CA ARG A 308 15.20 7.57 -9.81
C ARG A 308 16.69 7.57 -9.46
N GLU A 309 17.22 8.75 -9.17
CA GLU A 309 18.60 8.95 -8.72
C GLU A 309 18.79 8.46 -7.30
N TYR A 310 19.90 7.80 -6.97
CA TYR A 310 20.32 7.41 -5.63
C TYR A 310 21.82 7.53 -5.43
N GLU A 311 22.27 8.56 -4.72
CA GLU A 311 23.68 8.77 -4.41
C GLU A 311 24.56 8.71 -5.67
N GLY A 312 24.10 9.37 -6.74
CA GLY A 312 24.72 9.35 -8.06
C GLY A 312 24.50 8.08 -8.88
N CYS A 313 23.82 7.06 -8.36
CA CYS A 313 23.45 5.85 -9.11
C CYS A 313 22.00 5.96 -9.63
N ILE A 314 21.62 5.12 -10.60
CA ILE A 314 20.22 4.88 -10.91
C ILE A 314 19.77 3.67 -10.10
N VAL A 315 18.65 3.81 -9.41
CA VAL A 315 17.89 2.65 -8.92
C VAL A 315 16.60 2.53 -9.72
N ALA A 316 16.40 1.36 -10.30
CA ALA A 316 15.25 1.05 -11.15
C ALA A 316 14.51 -0.17 -10.61
N GLY A 317 13.19 -0.16 -10.75
CA GLY A 317 12.33 -1.29 -10.43
C GLY A 317 11.12 -1.26 -11.34
N GLY A 318 10.16 -2.14 -11.10
CA GLY A 318 8.96 -2.22 -11.90
C GLY A 318 8.02 -3.28 -11.37
N PHE A 319 6.91 -3.47 -12.07
CA PHE A 319 5.93 -4.51 -11.75
C PHE A 319 5.76 -5.41 -12.95
N GLU A 320 6.24 -6.64 -12.86
CA GLU A 320 6.12 -7.61 -13.93
C GLU A 320 4.64 -7.87 -14.25
N PRO A 321 4.27 -8.05 -15.54
CA PRO A 321 2.89 -8.35 -15.94
C PRO A 321 2.30 -9.60 -15.25
N VAL A 322 3.17 -10.51 -14.82
CA VAL A 322 2.83 -11.66 -13.98
C VAL A 322 3.80 -11.65 -12.81
N ALA A 323 3.31 -11.23 -11.65
CA ALA A 323 4.12 -11.14 -10.45
C ALA A 323 4.27 -12.50 -9.74
N LYS A 324 5.39 -12.67 -9.04
CA LYS A 324 5.73 -13.92 -8.36
C LYS A 324 5.39 -13.84 -6.87
N PRO A 325 4.47 -14.68 -6.35
CA PRO A 325 4.19 -14.74 -4.92
C PRO A 325 5.43 -15.19 -4.14
N ALA A 326 5.73 -14.52 -3.02
CA ALA A 326 6.84 -14.87 -2.15
C ALA A 326 6.42 -15.91 -1.10
N TYR A 327 7.41 -16.64 -0.56
CA TYR A 327 7.23 -17.60 0.54
C TYR A 327 6.16 -18.69 0.26
N GLU A 328 6.15 -19.23 -0.96
CA GLU A 328 5.16 -20.24 -1.39
C GLU A 328 5.15 -21.51 -0.53
N ASN A 329 6.29 -21.84 0.09
CA ASN A 329 6.45 -22.93 1.04
C ASN A 329 5.75 -22.68 2.40
N GLY A 330 5.15 -21.50 2.59
CA GLY A 330 4.44 -21.09 3.80
C GLY A 330 5.34 -20.64 4.96
N LYS A 331 6.66 -20.59 4.76
CA LYS A 331 7.62 -20.17 5.80
C LYS A 331 7.97 -18.69 5.62
N ILE A 332 7.36 -17.84 6.45
CA ILE A 332 7.69 -16.42 6.52
C ILE A 332 8.93 -16.26 7.45
N PRO A 333 9.96 -15.49 7.05
CA PRO A 333 11.18 -15.37 7.83
C PRO A 333 10.96 -14.55 9.10
N ASN A 334 11.57 -15.01 10.20
CA ASN A 334 11.58 -14.28 11.47
C ASN A 334 12.86 -13.44 11.64
N THR A 335 13.99 -13.92 11.11
CA THR A 335 15.28 -13.21 11.18
C THR A 335 15.40 -12.17 10.07
N GLN A 336 16.25 -11.15 10.26
CA GLN A 336 16.47 -10.13 9.25
C GLN A 336 17.26 -10.63 8.03
N ALA A 337 18.19 -11.57 8.24
CA ALA A 337 19.00 -12.14 7.16
C ALA A 337 18.15 -12.90 6.13
N ASP A 338 17.12 -13.61 6.62
CA ASP A 338 16.26 -14.46 5.78
C ASP A 338 15.13 -13.66 5.07
N ARG A 339 15.05 -12.34 5.28
CA ARG A 339 14.03 -11.47 4.65
C ARG A 339 14.37 -11.08 3.21
N SER A 340 15.62 -11.22 2.79
CA SER A 340 16.01 -10.98 1.39
C SER A 340 15.83 -12.26 0.58
N LEU A 341 15.21 -12.13 -0.58
CA LEU A 341 15.01 -13.24 -1.51
C LEU A 341 16.20 -13.30 -2.49
N PRO A 342 16.47 -14.48 -3.09
CA PRO A 342 17.53 -14.60 -4.08
C PRO A 342 17.23 -13.72 -5.31
N GLU A 343 18.29 -13.26 -5.96
CA GLU A 343 18.19 -12.60 -7.25
C GLU A 343 17.57 -13.53 -8.30
N ASP A 344 16.69 -12.99 -9.15
CA ASP A 344 16.03 -13.71 -10.24
C ASP A 344 16.11 -12.85 -11.52
N TRP A 345 17.24 -12.97 -12.22
CA TRP A 345 17.52 -12.19 -13.41
C TRP A 345 16.61 -12.56 -14.59
N ASP A 346 16.16 -13.81 -14.65
CA ASP A 346 15.26 -14.28 -15.70
C ASP A 346 13.89 -13.63 -15.54
N HIS A 347 13.36 -13.56 -14.30
CA HIS A 347 12.12 -12.85 -14.03
C HIS A 347 12.25 -11.34 -14.27
N PHE A 348 13.35 -10.73 -13.80
CA PHE A 348 13.61 -9.29 -13.97
C PHE A 348 13.87 -8.86 -15.42
N SER A 349 14.20 -9.79 -16.33
CA SER A 349 14.59 -9.51 -17.72
C SER A 349 13.56 -8.66 -18.48
N VAL A 350 12.26 -8.89 -18.25
CA VAL A 350 11.16 -8.14 -18.87
C VAL A 350 11.25 -6.65 -18.52
N LEU A 351 11.57 -6.32 -17.27
CA LEU A 351 11.73 -4.94 -16.81
C LEU A 351 13.05 -4.35 -17.31
N LEU A 352 14.12 -5.16 -17.33
CA LEU A 352 15.43 -4.73 -17.84
C LEU A 352 15.36 -4.31 -19.31
N GLU A 353 14.67 -5.07 -20.16
CA GLU A 353 14.46 -4.71 -21.56
C GLU A 353 13.78 -3.34 -21.72
N GLN A 354 12.75 -3.08 -20.91
CA GLN A 354 12.05 -1.79 -20.91
C GLN A 354 12.93 -0.65 -20.38
N LEU A 355 13.78 -0.93 -19.39
CA LEU A 355 14.74 0.03 -18.84
C LEU A 355 15.79 0.42 -19.87
N LEU A 356 16.29 -0.54 -20.66
CA LEU A 356 17.26 -0.29 -21.73
C LEU A 356 16.68 0.54 -22.88
N ILE A 357 15.39 0.35 -23.20
CA ILE A 357 14.69 1.22 -24.15
C ILE A 357 14.64 2.65 -23.61
N ARG A 358 14.26 2.80 -22.33
CA ARG A 358 14.04 4.12 -21.72
C ARG A 358 15.36 4.87 -21.43
N ILE A 359 16.41 4.17 -21.02
CA ILE A 359 17.72 4.73 -20.68
C ILE A 359 18.82 3.94 -21.42
N PRO A 360 19.05 4.22 -22.71
CA PRO A 360 20.01 3.44 -23.51
C PRO A 360 21.44 3.39 -22.92
N SER A 361 21.86 4.45 -22.21
CA SER A 361 23.18 4.51 -21.56
C SER A 361 23.36 3.49 -20.42
N VAL A 362 22.28 2.91 -19.89
CA VAL A 362 22.35 1.80 -18.93
C VAL A 362 22.84 0.50 -19.60
N GLY A 363 22.72 0.37 -20.93
CA GLY A 363 23.21 -0.80 -21.67
C GLY A 363 24.73 -0.95 -21.70
N ASP A 364 25.45 0.15 -21.49
CA ASP A 364 26.92 0.18 -21.54
C ASP A 364 27.58 -0.06 -20.16
N ILE A 365 26.79 -0.13 -19.10
CA ILE A 365 27.27 -0.24 -17.72
C ILE A 365 26.93 -1.58 -17.10
N ARG A 366 27.81 -2.06 -16.22
CA ARG A 366 27.54 -3.25 -15.41
C ARG A 366 26.62 -2.87 -14.24
N PRO A 367 25.54 -3.62 -13.96
CA PRO A 367 24.76 -3.41 -12.76
C PRO A 367 25.59 -3.75 -11.52
N GLN A 368 25.41 -2.98 -10.46
CA GLN A 368 26.09 -3.21 -9.18
C GLN A 368 25.42 -4.34 -8.41
N LYS A 369 24.08 -4.36 -8.37
CA LYS A 369 23.30 -5.33 -7.60
C LYS A 369 21.87 -5.42 -8.12
N LEU A 370 21.30 -6.63 -8.10
CA LEU A 370 19.86 -6.84 -8.14
C LEU A 370 19.39 -7.19 -6.73
N SER A 371 18.32 -6.57 -6.24
CA SER A 371 17.75 -6.88 -4.93
C SER A 371 16.33 -7.39 -5.13
N ASN A 372 15.99 -8.49 -4.45
CA ASN A 372 14.66 -9.06 -4.45
C ASN A 372 14.11 -9.06 -3.03
N LEU A 373 12.98 -8.38 -2.82
CA LEU A 373 12.40 -8.15 -1.52
C LEU A 373 10.89 -8.41 -1.58
N PRO A 374 10.32 -9.04 -0.54
CA PRO A 374 8.89 -9.26 -0.49
C PRO A 374 8.14 -7.97 -0.16
N GLU A 375 7.02 -7.73 -0.83
CA GLU A 375 6.07 -6.68 -0.47
C GLU A 375 4.65 -7.23 -0.33
N ALA A 376 3.87 -6.69 0.61
CA ALA A 376 2.52 -7.16 0.88
C ALA A 376 1.49 -6.51 -0.04
N PHE A 377 0.78 -7.35 -0.81
CA PHE A 377 -0.34 -6.94 -1.65
C PHE A 377 -1.64 -7.56 -1.17
N SER A 378 -2.72 -6.81 -1.26
CA SER A 378 -4.10 -7.29 -1.13
C SER A 378 -4.66 -7.77 -2.47
N PRO A 379 -5.74 -8.56 -2.49
CA PRO A 379 -6.39 -9.04 -3.72
C PRO A 379 -6.79 -7.96 -4.72
N ASP A 380 -7.08 -6.75 -4.24
CA ASP A 380 -7.54 -5.61 -5.03
C ASP A 380 -6.47 -4.53 -5.20
N CYS A 381 -5.24 -4.79 -4.73
CA CYS A 381 -4.13 -3.84 -4.73
C CYS A 381 -4.44 -2.53 -3.96
N LYS A 382 -5.46 -2.48 -3.11
CA LYS A 382 -5.73 -1.34 -2.21
C LYS A 382 -5.18 -1.61 -0.82
N TRP A 383 -4.88 -0.55 -0.06
CA TRP A 383 -4.40 -0.71 1.31
C TRP A 383 -5.44 -1.39 2.20
N VAL A 384 -4.99 -2.02 3.28
CA VAL A 384 -5.88 -2.68 4.24
C VAL A 384 -5.77 -1.94 5.56
N VAL A 385 -6.75 -1.08 5.82
CA VAL A 385 -6.76 -0.14 6.95
C VAL A 385 -8.10 -0.23 7.69
N GLY A 386 -8.15 0.06 8.98
CA GLY A 386 -9.41 0.16 9.73
C GLY A 386 -9.49 -0.79 10.92
N GLU A 387 -10.66 -0.83 11.55
CA GLU A 387 -10.95 -1.72 12.68
C GLU A 387 -11.45 -3.09 12.20
N ALA A 388 -10.95 -4.16 12.81
CA ALA A 388 -11.32 -5.53 12.49
C ALA A 388 -12.80 -5.80 12.83
N PRO A 389 -13.60 -6.33 11.89
CA PRO A 389 -14.98 -6.71 12.19
C PRO A 389 -15.09 -7.83 13.23
N GLU A 390 -14.05 -8.65 13.39
CA GLU A 390 -14.06 -9.79 14.33
C GLU A 390 -13.77 -9.40 15.78
N VAL A 391 -13.04 -8.31 16.03
CA VAL A 391 -12.56 -7.91 17.36
C VAL A 391 -12.54 -6.39 17.50
N GLU A 392 -13.35 -5.87 18.42
CA GLU A 392 -13.38 -4.44 18.75
C GLU A 392 -12.01 -3.98 19.28
N ARG A 393 -11.55 -2.83 18.78
CA ARG A 393 -10.26 -2.17 19.02
C ARG A 393 -9.04 -2.95 18.55
N TYR A 394 -9.22 -3.87 17.61
CA TYR A 394 -8.14 -4.43 16.81
C TYR A 394 -8.05 -3.65 15.50
N TYR A 395 -7.04 -2.80 15.35
CA TYR A 395 -6.84 -1.99 14.17
C TYR A 395 -5.79 -2.60 13.24
N ILE A 396 -5.97 -2.45 11.93
CA ILE A 396 -5.02 -2.89 10.91
C ILE A 396 -4.54 -1.68 10.12
N ALA A 397 -3.24 -1.64 9.81
CA ALA A 397 -2.70 -0.81 8.75
C ALA A 397 -1.57 -1.58 8.05
N SER A 398 -1.95 -2.36 7.04
CA SER A 398 -1.04 -3.20 6.26
C SER A 398 -1.42 -3.23 4.76
N GLY A 399 -0.71 -4.02 3.96
CA GLY A 399 -0.92 -4.08 2.51
C GLY A 399 -0.56 -2.79 1.79
N MET A 400 0.45 -2.07 2.30
CA MET A 400 0.84 -0.75 1.78
C MET A 400 1.57 -0.79 0.44
N LYS A 401 2.00 -1.98 -0.03
CA LYS A 401 2.76 -2.16 -1.28
C LYS A 401 4.03 -1.28 -1.30
N THR A 402 4.46 -0.83 -2.48
CA THR A 402 5.64 0.03 -2.69
C THR A 402 5.43 1.50 -2.28
N VAL A 403 4.24 1.85 -1.76
CA VAL A 403 3.85 3.24 -1.45
C VAL A 403 3.74 3.53 0.04
N GLY A 404 4.31 2.65 0.87
CA GLY A 404 4.27 2.77 2.34
C GLY A 404 4.72 4.13 2.86
N ILE A 405 5.77 4.71 2.29
CA ILE A 405 6.24 6.06 2.68
C ILE A 405 5.23 7.16 2.29
N SER A 406 4.66 7.10 1.08
CA SER A 406 3.70 8.08 0.58
C SER A 406 2.43 8.14 1.44
N ALA A 407 1.99 6.99 1.97
CA ALA A 407 0.74 6.86 2.70
C ALA A 407 0.90 6.91 4.23
N ALA A 408 2.13 6.71 4.74
CA ALA A 408 2.38 6.49 6.16
C ALA A 408 1.74 7.55 7.06
N GLY A 409 1.98 8.83 6.79
CA GLY A 409 1.47 9.94 7.61
C GLY A 409 -0.05 9.97 7.69
N GLY A 410 -0.73 10.00 6.54
CA GLY A 410 -2.19 10.00 6.50
C GLY A 410 -2.81 8.77 7.17
N VAL A 411 -2.30 7.57 6.86
CA VAL A 411 -2.80 6.32 7.46
C VAL A 411 -2.55 6.28 8.96
N GLY A 412 -1.36 6.70 9.41
CA GLY A 412 -1.01 6.77 10.82
C GLY A 412 -1.93 7.70 11.59
N LYS A 413 -2.25 8.86 11.01
CA LYS A 413 -3.23 9.80 11.57
C LYS A 413 -4.63 9.20 11.62
N ALA A 414 -5.10 8.57 10.54
CA ALA A 414 -6.43 7.96 10.48
C ALA A 414 -6.62 6.89 11.58
N ILE A 415 -5.63 6.00 11.77
CA ILE A 415 -5.66 5.00 12.85
C ILE A 415 -5.60 5.66 14.24
N ALA A 416 -4.77 6.68 14.43
CA ALA A 416 -4.72 7.40 15.70
C ALA A 416 -6.07 8.09 16.03
N GLU A 417 -6.74 8.68 15.03
CA GLU A 417 -8.10 9.23 15.20
C GLU A 417 -9.12 8.15 15.55
N LEU A 418 -9.10 6.98 14.89
CA LEU A 418 -9.99 5.86 15.24
C LEU A 418 -9.79 5.41 16.70
N ILE A 419 -8.54 5.26 17.15
CA ILE A 419 -8.23 4.83 18.53
C ILE A 419 -8.72 5.82 19.58
N THR A 420 -8.57 7.12 19.29
CA THR A 420 -8.78 8.21 20.25
C THR A 420 -10.20 8.77 20.23
N ASN A 421 -10.80 8.86 19.04
CA ASN A 421 -12.07 9.53 18.80
C ASN A 421 -13.17 8.59 18.30
N ASN A 422 -12.86 7.31 18.03
CA ASN A 422 -13.77 6.32 17.43
C ASN A 422 -14.28 6.71 16.02
N LYS A 423 -13.60 7.67 15.37
CA LYS A 423 -13.92 8.16 14.02
C LYS A 423 -12.69 8.77 13.39
N THR A 424 -12.72 8.93 12.07
CA THR A 424 -11.63 9.58 11.32
C THR A 424 -12.16 10.70 10.42
N SER A 425 -11.28 11.65 10.12
CA SER A 425 -11.51 12.76 9.19
C SER A 425 -11.48 12.35 7.71
N TYR A 426 -11.11 11.10 7.40
CA TYR A 426 -11.02 10.57 6.05
C TYR A 426 -12.18 9.61 5.74
N ASP A 427 -12.63 9.60 4.49
CA ASP A 427 -13.47 8.50 3.99
C ASP A 427 -12.58 7.28 3.75
N MET A 428 -12.74 6.25 4.58
CA MET A 428 -11.90 5.04 4.53
C MET A 428 -12.56 3.90 3.75
N TYR A 429 -13.79 4.06 3.25
CA TYR A 429 -14.63 2.98 2.73
C TYR A 429 -13.89 2.06 1.74
N GLU A 430 -13.16 2.64 0.79
CA GLU A 430 -12.47 1.89 -0.25
C GLU A 430 -11.22 1.12 0.20
N ILE A 431 -10.66 1.49 1.35
CA ILE A 431 -9.46 0.87 1.92
C ILE A 431 -9.75 0.17 3.26
N ASP A 432 -11.01 0.20 3.71
CA ASP A 432 -11.45 -0.40 4.95
C ASP A 432 -11.35 -1.94 4.89
N ILE A 433 -10.96 -2.56 6.00
CA ILE A 433 -10.81 -4.02 6.10
C ILE A 433 -12.15 -4.77 5.95
N SER A 434 -13.27 -4.14 6.28
CA SER A 434 -14.60 -4.74 6.20
C SER A 434 -15.05 -5.09 4.77
N ARG A 435 -14.42 -4.48 3.74
CA ARG A 435 -14.71 -4.78 2.33
C ARG A 435 -14.41 -6.22 1.92
N PHE A 436 -13.66 -6.96 2.75
CA PHE A 436 -13.31 -8.35 2.48
C PHE A 436 -14.20 -9.35 3.22
N LEU A 437 -14.66 -10.37 2.50
CA LEU A 437 -15.28 -11.55 3.09
C LEU A 437 -14.20 -12.48 3.67
N GLY A 438 -14.59 -13.37 4.60
CA GLY A 438 -13.67 -14.37 5.15
C GLY A 438 -13.02 -15.27 4.07
N LEU A 439 -13.75 -15.53 2.99
CA LEU A 439 -13.28 -16.27 1.81
C LEU A 439 -12.05 -15.61 1.14
N HIS A 440 -11.94 -14.28 1.19
CA HIS A 440 -10.82 -13.55 0.60
C HIS A 440 -9.51 -13.71 1.38
N ASN A 441 -9.55 -14.26 2.61
CA ASN A 441 -8.35 -14.56 3.40
C ASN A 441 -7.76 -15.96 3.07
N ASN A 442 -8.38 -16.68 2.12
CA ASN A 442 -7.90 -17.97 1.65
C ASN A 442 -6.55 -17.83 0.93
N THR A 443 -5.58 -18.66 1.32
CA THR A 443 -4.21 -18.57 0.78
C THR A 443 -4.13 -18.84 -0.72
N LYS A 444 -4.93 -19.78 -1.25
CA LYS A 444 -4.95 -20.08 -2.69
C LYS A 444 -5.50 -18.90 -3.48
N PHE A 445 -6.65 -18.36 -3.05
CA PHE A 445 -7.24 -17.15 -3.63
C PHE A 445 -6.24 -16.00 -3.64
N LEU A 446 -5.61 -15.74 -2.49
CA LEU A 446 -4.63 -14.67 -2.35
C LEU A 446 -3.46 -14.84 -3.31
N ARG A 447 -2.86 -16.04 -3.39
CA ARG A 447 -1.74 -16.34 -4.30
C ARG A 447 -2.10 -16.06 -5.75
N GLU A 448 -3.23 -16.59 -6.21
CA GLU A 448 -3.71 -16.37 -7.58
C GLU A 448 -3.97 -14.88 -7.84
N ARG A 449 -4.51 -14.15 -6.85
CA ARG A 449 -4.79 -12.72 -7.03
C ARG A 449 -3.54 -11.86 -7.06
N VAL A 450 -2.60 -12.07 -6.15
CA VAL A 450 -1.42 -11.20 -6.06
C VAL A 450 -0.45 -11.36 -7.24
N SER A 451 -0.55 -12.44 -8.01
CA SER A 451 0.19 -12.57 -9.28
C SER A 451 -0.30 -11.67 -10.41
N GLU A 452 -1.52 -11.12 -10.31
CA GLU A 452 -2.14 -10.35 -11.40
C GLU A 452 -2.29 -8.85 -11.09
N VAL A 453 -2.25 -8.45 -9.82
CA VAL A 453 -2.64 -7.10 -9.40
C VAL A 453 -1.54 -6.03 -9.27
N PRO A 454 -0.23 -6.35 -9.10
CA PRO A 454 0.79 -5.30 -8.92
C PRO A 454 0.84 -4.30 -10.08
N ASP A 455 0.66 -4.75 -11.33
CA ASP A 455 0.64 -3.93 -12.54
C ASP A 455 -0.59 -2.99 -12.65
N ILE A 456 -1.72 -3.33 -12.02
CA ILE A 456 -2.99 -2.59 -12.14
C ILE A 456 -2.86 -1.14 -11.62
N TYR A 457 -1.89 -0.87 -10.75
CA TYR A 457 -1.83 0.35 -9.94
C TYR A 457 -1.57 1.64 -10.74
N ASP A 458 -0.77 1.56 -11.81
CA ASP A 458 -0.35 2.74 -12.56
C ASP A 458 -1.21 2.93 -13.82
N GLY A 459 -2.53 2.83 -13.67
CA GLY A 459 -3.52 3.05 -14.74
C GLY A 459 -3.84 1.81 -15.59
N GLY A 460 -3.44 0.63 -15.14
CA GLY A 460 -3.95 -0.64 -15.67
C GLY A 460 -5.44 -0.79 -15.35
N THR A 461 -6.20 -1.44 -16.23
CA THR A 461 -7.62 -1.73 -15.98
C THR A 461 -7.76 -2.66 -14.78
N PRO A 462 -8.52 -2.26 -13.73
CA PRO A 462 -8.77 -3.15 -12.61
C PRO A 462 -9.68 -4.30 -13.04
N TYR A 463 -9.26 -5.51 -12.67
CA TYR A 463 -10.04 -6.76 -12.69
C TYR A 463 -10.30 -7.40 -14.07
N ARG A 464 -9.93 -8.68 -14.19
CA ARG A 464 -10.12 -9.53 -15.39
C ARG A 464 -11.48 -10.25 -15.44
N VAL A 465 -12.54 -9.81 -14.75
CA VAL A 465 -13.87 -10.40 -15.00
C VAL A 465 -14.51 -9.84 -16.27
N ALA A 466 -14.24 -8.58 -16.59
CA ALA A 466 -14.53 -8.00 -17.89
C ALA A 466 -13.60 -6.80 -18.12
N SER A 467 -12.88 -6.77 -19.24
CA SER A 467 -12.14 -5.58 -19.68
C SER A 467 -12.76 -4.99 -20.92
N THR A 468 -12.96 -3.69 -20.93
CA THR A 468 -13.21 -2.93 -22.15
C THR A 468 -11.91 -2.27 -22.58
N ASN A 469 -11.27 -2.80 -23.61
CA ASN A 469 -10.03 -2.27 -24.17
C ASN A 469 -10.31 -1.05 -25.06
N THR A 470 -11.14 -0.11 -24.61
CA THR A 470 -11.45 1.11 -25.37
C THR A 470 -11.90 2.25 -24.47
N PHE A 471 -11.48 3.47 -24.82
CA PHE A 471 -12.02 4.73 -24.28
C PHE A 471 -13.28 5.21 -25.02
N SER A 472 -13.66 4.51 -26.09
CA SER A 472 -14.81 4.85 -26.93
C SER A 472 -16.05 4.07 -26.49
N LYS A 473 -17.09 4.09 -27.33
CA LYS A 473 -18.33 3.33 -27.10
C LYS A 473 -17.98 1.84 -26.88
N PRO A 474 -18.29 1.25 -25.71
CA PRO A 474 -17.91 -0.12 -25.42
C PRO A 474 -18.69 -1.11 -26.29
N PRO A 475 -18.15 -2.31 -26.55
CA PRO A 475 -18.81 -3.31 -27.38
C PRO A 475 -20.17 -3.74 -26.84
N TRP A 476 -20.39 -3.60 -25.53
CA TRP A 476 -21.65 -3.96 -24.87
C TRP A 476 -22.73 -2.87 -24.89
N PHE A 477 -22.46 -1.68 -25.43
CA PHE A 477 -23.41 -0.56 -25.37
C PHE A 477 -24.76 -0.89 -26.01
N ASN A 478 -24.76 -1.53 -27.18
CA ASN A 478 -26.01 -1.86 -27.87
C ASN A 478 -26.79 -2.98 -27.16
N TYR A 479 -26.10 -3.88 -26.44
CA TYR A 479 -26.76 -4.88 -25.59
C TYR A 479 -27.44 -4.21 -24.40
N VAL A 480 -26.76 -3.27 -23.71
CA VAL A 480 -27.37 -2.49 -22.63
C VAL A 480 -28.56 -1.66 -23.13
N ALA A 481 -28.50 -1.11 -24.35
CA ALA A 481 -29.64 -0.41 -24.93
C ALA A 481 -30.83 -1.35 -25.20
N ALA A 482 -30.58 -2.58 -25.66
CA ALA A 482 -31.61 -3.59 -25.85
C ALA A 482 -32.20 -4.07 -24.51
N GLU A 483 -31.37 -4.29 -23.49
CA GLU A 483 -31.81 -4.62 -22.13
C GLU A 483 -32.67 -3.51 -21.53
N TYR A 484 -32.27 -2.24 -21.70
CA TYR A 484 -33.07 -1.08 -21.29
C TYR A 484 -34.45 -1.09 -21.96
N ALA A 485 -34.51 -1.29 -23.28
CA ALA A 485 -35.77 -1.34 -24.02
C ALA A 485 -36.64 -2.52 -23.57
N ALA A 486 -36.05 -3.69 -23.33
CA ALA A 486 -36.77 -4.85 -22.80
C ALA A 486 -37.37 -4.58 -21.41
N CYS A 487 -36.61 -3.97 -20.50
CA CYS A 487 -37.10 -3.59 -19.16
C CYS A 487 -38.17 -2.50 -19.20
N ARG A 488 -38.15 -1.61 -20.21
CA ARG A 488 -39.12 -0.51 -20.36
C ARG A 488 -40.41 -0.94 -21.03
N GLU A 489 -40.32 -1.70 -22.11
CA GLU A 489 -41.44 -2.01 -23.00
C GLU A 489 -42.00 -3.42 -22.78
N THR A 490 -41.28 -4.28 -22.06
CA THR A 490 -41.67 -5.69 -21.81
C THR A 490 -41.41 -6.10 -20.36
N ILE A 491 -40.63 -7.18 -20.13
CA ILE A 491 -40.28 -7.72 -18.82
C ILE A 491 -38.78 -7.97 -18.78
N GLY A 492 -38.10 -7.45 -17.76
CA GLY A 492 -36.70 -7.74 -17.47
C GLY A 492 -36.56 -8.64 -16.25
N LEU A 493 -35.58 -9.54 -16.27
CA LEU A 493 -35.16 -10.31 -15.11
C LEU A 493 -33.71 -9.94 -14.77
N SER A 494 -33.45 -9.63 -13.51
CA SER A 494 -32.11 -9.26 -13.03
C SER A 494 -31.78 -10.04 -11.77
N ASP A 495 -30.54 -10.53 -11.68
CA ASP A 495 -30.05 -11.27 -10.52
C ASP A 495 -29.55 -10.31 -9.42
N TYR A 496 -30.29 -10.25 -8.31
CA TYR A 496 -29.94 -9.48 -7.11
C TYR A 496 -29.32 -10.34 -5.99
N SER A 497 -28.87 -11.56 -6.30
CA SER A 497 -28.30 -12.49 -5.31
C SER A 497 -27.06 -11.93 -4.61
N SER A 498 -26.29 -11.06 -5.28
CA SER A 498 -25.08 -10.40 -4.75
C SER A 498 -25.33 -9.34 -3.67
N PHE A 499 -26.57 -8.86 -3.50
CA PHE A 499 -26.89 -7.89 -2.44
C PHE A 499 -26.60 -8.50 -1.07
N THR A 500 -25.97 -7.73 -0.19
CA THR A 500 -25.85 -8.10 1.22
C THR A 500 -27.24 -8.15 1.84
N LYS A 501 -27.58 -9.30 2.41
CA LYS A 501 -28.87 -9.55 3.07
C LYS A 501 -28.56 -9.91 4.51
N LEU A 502 -29.08 -9.14 5.45
CA LEU A 502 -28.90 -9.35 6.88
C LEU A 502 -30.28 -9.62 7.48
N GLU A 503 -30.40 -10.74 8.20
CA GLU A 503 -31.60 -11.07 8.95
C GLU A 503 -31.31 -10.80 10.44
N LEU A 504 -32.15 -9.97 11.05
CA LEU A 504 -32.04 -9.59 12.46
C LEU A 504 -33.31 -10.09 13.14
N TRP A 505 -33.20 -10.66 14.33
CA TRP A 505 -34.37 -10.98 15.15
C TRP A 505 -34.03 -10.80 16.63
N SER A 506 -34.98 -10.34 17.44
CA SER A 506 -34.91 -10.54 18.90
C SER A 506 -36.28 -10.85 19.50
N LYS A 507 -36.33 -11.40 20.72
CA LYS A 507 -37.59 -11.83 21.36
C LYS A 507 -38.44 -10.65 21.84
N GLY A 508 -37.81 -9.52 22.14
CA GLY A 508 -38.46 -8.32 22.65
C GLY A 508 -38.68 -7.31 21.53
N ASP A 509 -38.14 -6.10 21.73
CA ASP A 509 -38.17 -4.99 20.77
C ASP A 509 -36.75 -4.50 20.42
N GLU A 510 -35.71 -5.26 20.76
CA GLU A 510 -34.33 -4.78 20.68
C GLU A 510 -33.94 -4.46 19.23
N VAL A 511 -34.35 -5.26 18.24
CA VAL A 511 -34.08 -4.99 16.83
C VAL A 511 -34.75 -3.69 16.38
N VAL A 512 -36.05 -3.51 16.65
CA VAL A 512 -36.78 -2.29 16.29
C VAL A 512 -36.16 -1.08 16.98
N LYS A 513 -35.87 -1.15 18.29
CA LYS A 513 -35.25 -0.04 19.04
C LYS A 513 -33.87 0.32 18.50
N THR A 514 -33.05 -0.68 18.17
CA THR A 514 -31.72 -0.45 17.61
C THR A 514 -31.80 0.12 16.20
N LEU A 515 -32.65 -0.42 15.32
CA LEU A 515 -32.82 0.10 13.96
C LEU A 515 -33.44 1.51 13.97
N GLN A 516 -34.35 1.80 14.90
CA GLN A 516 -34.95 3.13 15.04
C GLN A 516 -33.94 4.19 15.47
N TYR A 517 -32.90 3.77 16.20
CA TYR A 517 -31.76 4.62 16.54
C TYR A 517 -30.80 4.80 15.35
N LEU A 518 -30.51 3.73 14.61
CA LEU A 518 -29.53 3.75 13.52
C LEU A 518 -30.05 4.38 12.21
N CYS A 519 -31.35 4.29 11.95
CA CYS A 519 -31.96 4.66 10.68
C CYS A 519 -32.58 6.06 10.73
N SER A 520 -32.45 6.80 9.63
CA SER A 520 -33.05 8.13 9.49
C SER A 520 -34.57 8.13 9.32
N ASN A 521 -35.15 7.01 8.87
CA ASN A 521 -36.60 6.86 8.68
C ASN A 521 -37.26 6.19 9.90
N ASP A 522 -38.58 6.31 10.00
CA ASP A 522 -39.37 5.54 10.96
C ASP A 522 -39.37 4.07 10.53
N VAL A 523 -38.83 3.20 11.38
CA VAL A 523 -38.73 1.75 11.10
C VAL A 523 -39.79 0.95 11.84
N ASP A 524 -40.52 1.57 12.79
CA ASP A 524 -41.61 0.92 13.53
C ASP A 524 -42.92 0.93 12.73
N VAL A 525 -42.86 0.38 11.52
CA VAL A 525 -43.98 0.27 10.60
C VAL A 525 -44.71 -1.07 10.72
N VAL A 526 -45.83 -1.24 10.04
CA VAL A 526 -46.61 -2.50 10.07
C VAL A 526 -45.80 -3.66 9.48
N ASP A 527 -45.92 -4.85 10.07
CA ASP A 527 -45.33 -6.09 9.54
C ASP A 527 -45.71 -6.30 8.06
N GLY A 528 -44.73 -6.72 7.26
CA GLY A 528 -44.83 -6.84 5.80
C GLY A 528 -44.44 -5.57 5.02
N SER A 529 -44.12 -4.47 5.71
CA SER A 529 -43.69 -3.23 5.07
C SER A 529 -42.23 -3.26 4.62
N ILE A 530 -41.92 -2.48 3.58
CA ILE A 530 -40.57 -2.23 3.09
C ILE A 530 -40.30 -0.72 3.18
N ILE A 531 -39.18 -0.35 3.79
CA ILE A 531 -38.77 1.04 3.95
C ILE A 531 -37.38 1.23 3.37
N HIS A 532 -37.18 2.32 2.64
CA HIS A 532 -35.86 2.79 2.27
C HIS A 532 -35.37 3.81 3.30
N THR A 533 -34.14 3.65 3.78
CA THR A 533 -33.57 4.52 4.80
C THR A 533 -32.04 4.59 4.71
N GLY A 534 -31.50 5.75 5.06
CA GLY A 534 -30.09 5.90 5.38
C GLY A 534 -29.78 5.48 6.81
N MET A 535 -28.53 5.08 7.05
CA MET A 535 -27.88 5.07 8.36
C MET A 535 -26.82 6.15 8.37
N GLN A 536 -26.91 7.07 9.33
CA GLN A 536 -26.04 8.24 9.39
C GLN A 536 -25.13 8.19 10.62
N ASN A 537 -23.93 8.74 10.49
CA ASN A 537 -23.07 9.00 11.62
C ASN A 537 -23.51 10.27 12.38
N GLU A 538 -22.89 10.51 13.54
CA GLU A 538 -23.19 11.67 14.41
C GLU A 538 -22.98 13.04 13.73
N CYS A 539 -22.26 13.09 12.60
CA CYS A 539 -22.05 14.29 11.81
C CYS A 539 -23.06 14.45 10.65
N GLY A 540 -24.02 13.54 10.51
CA GLY A 540 -25.03 13.53 9.44
C GLY A 540 -24.53 12.98 8.11
N GLY A 541 -23.33 12.39 8.07
CA GLY A 541 -22.82 11.69 6.89
C GLY A 541 -23.43 10.29 6.76
N TYR A 542 -23.68 9.84 5.53
CA TYR A 542 -24.20 8.48 5.29
C TYR A 542 -23.08 7.45 5.49
N GLU A 543 -23.33 6.49 6.38
CA GLU A 543 -22.52 5.28 6.54
C GLU A 543 -23.07 4.13 5.69
N ASN A 544 -24.39 4.12 5.49
CA ASN A 544 -25.06 3.15 4.64
C ASN A 544 -26.39 3.70 4.09
N ASP A 545 -26.79 3.16 2.95
CA ASP A 545 -28.14 3.24 2.39
C ASP A 545 -28.66 1.81 2.35
N CYS A 546 -29.86 1.58 2.88
CA CYS A 546 -30.46 0.26 2.86
C CYS A 546 -31.97 0.27 2.68
N SER A 547 -32.48 -0.89 2.30
CA SER A 547 -33.91 -1.21 2.38
C SER A 547 -34.13 -2.16 3.54
N LEU A 548 -35.01 -1.80 4.46
CA LEU A 548 -35.46 -2.63 5.56
C LEU A 548 -36.79 -3.29 5.19
N ILE A 549 -36.89 -4.58 5.45
CA ILE A 549 -38.11 -5.38 5.25
C ILE A 549 -38.51 -5.89 6.63
N ARG A 550 -39.63 -5.41 7.16
CA ARG A 550 -40.14 -5.90 8.45
C ARG A 550 -40.94 -7.17 8.21
N LEU A 551 -40.41 -8.31 8.61
CA LEU A 551 -41.02 -9.60 8.33
C LEU A 551 -42.06 -9.98 9.39
N ALA A 552 -41.80 -9.62 10.64
CA ALA A 552 -42.69 -9.86 11.78
C ALA A 552 -42.38 -8.86 12.90
N HIS A 553 -43.09 -8.99 14.02
CA HIS A 553 -42.76 -8.26 15.25
C HIS A 553 -41.29 -8.50 15.63
N ASN A 554 -40.46 -7.47 15.41
CA ASN A 554 -39.05 -7.43 15.78
C ASN A 554 -38.16 -8.44 15.01
N GLN A 555 -38.49 -8.65 13.74
CA GLN A 555 -37.71 -9.39 12.72
C GLN A 555 -37.60 -8.60 11.41
#